data_AF-A0A8J7K8I3-F1
#
_entry.id   AF-A0A8J7K8I3-F1
#
_cell.length_a   1.000
_cell.length_b   1.000
_cell.length_c   1.000
_cell.angle_alpha   90.00
_cell.angle_beta   90.00
_cell.angle_gamma   90.00
#
_symmetry.space_group_name_H-M   'P 1'
#
loop_
_entity.id
_entity.type
_entity.pdbx_description
1 polymer ?
#
loop_
_entity_poly.entity_id
_entity_poly.type
_entity_poly.pdbx_seq_one_letter_code
_entity_poly.pdbx_strand_id
1 'polypeptide(L)'
;MSQLSGNPDVPDLGRRQFMNLLMVGSGAVTVLGALYPVVKYFIPPSSGGTGGGVTAKDALGNDIVASEFLASHAPGERVLAQGLKGDPTYIVVESADAIADYGLNAVCTHLGCVVPWNANENKFICPCHGSQYNSQGKVVRGPAPLSLALVHASVTDNGKIAFSAWTETDFRTGDDPWWA
;
A
#
# COMPACT_ATOMS: atom_id res chain seq x y z
N MET A 1 32.14 -48.73 -7.50
CA MET A 1 31.51 -49.93 -8.09
C MET A 1 31.77 -49.92 -9.58
N SER A 2 32.43 -50.97 -10.03
CA SER A 2 32.99 -51.16 -11.38
C SER A 2 31.89 -51.36 -12.42
N GLN A 3 31.93 -50.61 -13.53
CA GLN A 3 31.34 -51.08 -14.80
C GLN A 3 32.47 -51.50 -15.73
N LEU A 4 32.76 -52.80 -15.71
CA LEU A 4 33.56 -53.49 -16.71
C LEU A 4 32.63 -54.02 -17.82
N SER A 5 33.08 -53.85 -19.06
CA SER A 5 32.64 -54.46 -20.32
C SER A 5 31.22 -54.18 -20.84
N GLY A 6 31.07 -53.10 -21.60
CA GLY A 6 30.06 -52.96 -22.64
C GLY A 6 30.74 -52.76 -24.00
N ASN A 7 30.10 -53.17 -25.11
CA ASN A 7 30.59 -52.93 -26.47
C ASN A 7 30.99 -51.44 -26.62
N PRO A 8 32.23 -51.09 -27.03
CA PRO A 8 32.68 -49.70 -27.15
C PRO A 8 31.78 -48.85 -28.06
N ASP A 9 31.01 -49.49 -28.95
CA ASP A 9 30.08 -48.83 -29.86
C ASP A 9 28.73 -48.49 -29.21
N VAL A 10 28.47 -48.90 -27.96
CA VAL A 10 27.19 -48.68 -27.26
C VAL A 10 27.38 -47.77 -26.04
N PRO A 11 26.67 -46.64 -25.93
CA PRO A 11 26.79 -45.74 -24.78
C PRO A 11 26.37 -46.42 -23.47
N ASP A 12 27.24 -46.31 -22.46
CA ASP A 12 26.99 -46.73 -21.08
C ASP A 12 25.92 -45.85 -20.38
N LEU A 13 25.51 -46.24 -19.17
CA LEU A 13 24.49 -45.51 -18.41
C LEU A 13 24.92 -44.08 -18.05
N GLY A 14 26.20 -43.83 -17.74
CA GLY A 14 26.69 -42.50 -17.40
C GLY A 14 26.60 -41.54 -18.58
N ARG A 15 26.96 -42.00 -19.78
CA ARG A 15 26.83 -41.23 -21.03
C ARG A 15 25.38 -40.94 -21.37
N ARG A 16 24.47 -41.90 -21.16
CA ARG A 16 23.02 -41.70 -21.35
C ARG A 16 22.45 -40.68 -20.36
N GLN A 17 22.82 -40.78 -19.09
CA GLN A 17 22.40 -39.82 -18.06
C GLN A 17 22.92 -38.41 -18.35
N PHE A 18 24.17 -38.29 -18.77
CA PHE A 18 24.76 -37.01 -19.17
C PHE A 18 24.04 -36.39 -20.38
N MET A 19 23.74 -37.18 -21.41
CA MET A 19 23.00 -36.68 -22.58
C MET A 19 21.54 -36.35 -22.25
N ASN A 20 20.88 -37.11 -21.38
CA ASN A 20 19.54 -36.78 -20.88
C ASN A 20 19.54 -35.46 -20.12
N LEU A 21 20.56 -35.21 -19.29
CA LEU A 21 20.72 -33.94 -18.57
C LEU A 21 20.87 -32.76 -19.54
N LEU A 22 21.67 -32.91 -20.60
CA LEU A 22 21.83 -31.87 -21.63
C LEU A 22 20.52 -31.61 -22.39
N MET A 23 19.80 -32.66 -22.76
CA MET A 23 18.55 -32.56 -23.52
C MET A 23 17.43 -31.94 -22.68
N VAL A 24 17.19 -32.46 -21.47
CA VAL A 24 16.17 -31.92 -20.57
C VAL A 24 16.56 -30.54 -20.06
N GLY A 25 17.84 -30.32 -19.74
CA GLY A 25 18.34 -29.02 -19.27
C GLY A 25 18.17 -27.92 -20.32
N SER A 26 18.53 -28.16 -21.57
CA SER A 26 18.34 -27.19 -22.64
C SER A 26 16.86 -26.94 -22.94
N GLY A 27 16.04 -28.00 -22.99
CA GLY A 27 14.58 -27.87 -23.11
C GLY A 27 13.96 -27.06 -21.98
N ALA A 28 14.40 -27.29 -20.74
CA ALA A 28 13.92 -26.54 -19.57
C ALA A 28 14.28 -25.05 -19.67
N VAL A 29 15.48 -24.70 -20.13
CA VAL A 29 15.87 -23.29 -20.34
C VAL A 29 14.97 -22.61 -21.38
N THR A 30 14.67 -23.28 -22.49
CA THR A 30 13.77 -22.73 -23.52
C THR A 30 12.36 -22.53 -22.97
N VAL A 31 11.81 -23.52 -22.26
CA VAL A 31 10.47 -23.44 -21.65
C VAL A 31 10.42 -22.33 -20.60
N LEU A 32 11.40 -22.26 -19.70
CA LEU A 32 11.46 -21.21 -18.67
C LEU A 32 11.65 -19.82 -19.28
N GLY A 33 12.48 -19.70 -20.31
CA GLY A 33 12.69 -18.45 -21.04
C GLY A 33 11.42 -17.94 -21.73
N ALA A 34 10.63 -18.84 -22.31
CA ALA A 34 9.35 -18.50 -22.92
C ALA A 34 8.24 -18.24 -21.88
N LEU A 35 8.26 -18.95 -20.74
CA LEU A 35 7.25 -18.83 -19.68
C LEU A 35 7.46 -17.56 -18.83
N TYR A 36 8.71 -17.14 -18.61
CA TYR A 36 9.03 -15.96 -17.81
C TYR A 36 8.28 -14.68 -18.24
N PRO A 37 8.29 -14.25 -19.52
CA PRO A 37 7.54 -13.06 -19.94
C PRO A 37 6.03 -13.24 -19.78
N VAL A 38 5.49 -14.45 -19.95
CA VAL A 38 4.07 -14.74 -19.73
C VAL A 38 3.72 -14.55 -18.26
N VAL A 39 4.52 -15.09 -17.34
CA VAL A 39 4.31 -14.88 -15.89
C VAL A 39 4.45 -13.41 -15.52
N LYS A 40 5.47 -12.73 -16.06
CA LYS A 40 5.70 -11.29 -15.82
C LYS A 40 4.57 -10.43 -16.38
N TYR A 41 3.93 -10.83 -17.46
CA TYR A 41 2.79 -10.12 -18.04
C TYR A 41 1.58 -10.07 -17.08
N PHE A 42 1.36 -11.13 -16.29
CA PHE A 42 0.29 -11.16 -15.28
C PHE A 42 0.63 -10.44 -13.97
N ILE A 43 1.89 -10.05 -13.76
CA ILE A 43 2.29 -9.26 -12.60
C ILE A 43 2.08 -7.77 -12.93
N PRO A 44 1.16 -7.06 -12.25
CA PRO A 44 0.91 -5.66 -12.53
C PRO A 44 2.19 -4.82 -12.36
N PRO A 45 2.48 -3.89 -13.29
CA PRO A 45 3.59 -2.96 -13.11
C PRO A 45 3.31 -2.07 -11.89
N SER A 46 4.36 -1.73 -11.13
CA SER A 46 4.22 -0.75 -10.05
C SER A 46 3.95 0.63 -10.66
N SER A 47 3.11 1.42 -9.99
CA SER A 47 2.65 2.72 -10.51
C SER A 47 3.68 3.85 -10.41
N GLY A 48 4.99 3.55 -10.34
CA GLY A 48 6.06 4.54 -10.27
C GLY A 48 5.95 5.47 -9.06
N GLY A 49 6.47 5.06 -7.90
CA GLY A 49 6.60 5.95 -6.74
C GLY A 49 7.94 6.68 -6.77
N THR A 50 7.93 7.99 -7.04
CA THR A 50 9.13 8.86 -7.12
C THR A 50 9.72 9.25 -5.76
N GLY A 51 9.41 8.53 -4.67
CA GLY A 51 9.93 8.82 -3.33
C GLY A 51 9.39 10.12 -2.69
N GLY A 52 8.93 11.08 -3.48
CA GLY A 52 8.08 12.19 -3.06
C GLY A 52 6.62 11.78 -3.06
N GLY A 53 5.86 12.19 -2.05
CA GLY A 53 4.46 11.81 -1.85
C GLY A 53 3.56 11.98 -3.08
N VAL A 54 2.43 11.28 -3.08
CA VAL A 54 1.40 11.40 -4.12
C VAL A 54 0.53 12.62 -3.86
N THR A 55 0.10 13.33 -4.91
CA THR A 55 -0.85 14.44 -4.73
C THR A 55 -2.21 13.91 -4.29
N ALA A 56 -2.81 14.56 -3.30
CA ALA A 56 -4.16 14.29 -2.86
C ALA A 56 -5.15 14.70 -3.95
N LYS A 57 -6.11 13.83 -4.25
CA LYS A 57 -7.15 14.10 -5.25
C LYS A 57 -8.54 14.12 -4.64
N ASP A 58 -9.43 14.92 -5.22
CA ASP A 58 -10.84 14.96 -4.86
C ASP A 58 -11.59 13.72 -5.42
N ALA A 59 -12.90 13.65 -5.15
CA ALA A 59 -13.76 12.57 -5.65
C ALA A 59 -13.89 12.53 -7.20
N LEU A 60 -13.53 13.62 -7.89
CA LEU A 60 -13.54 13.73 -9.35
C LEU A 60 -12.17 13.43 -9.98
N GLY A 61 -11.13 13.22 -9.15
CA GLY A 61 -9.75 12.97 -9.58
C GLY A 61 -8.91 14.23 -9.83
N ASN A 62 -9.42 15.41 -9.51
CA ASN A 62 -8.67 16.67 -9.59
C ASN A 62 -7.71 16.78 -8.41
N ASP A 63 -6.56 17.43 -8.60
CA ASP A 63 -5.64 17.70 -7.50
C ASP A 63 -6.22 18.74 -6.53
N ILE A 64 -6.05 18.52 -5.23
CA ILE A 64 -6.54 19.42 -4.19
C ILE A 64 -5.50 20.52 -3.94
N VAL A 65 -5.90 21.78 -4.19
CA VAL A 65 -5.11 22.98 -3.87
C VAL A 65 -5.44 23.41 -2.44
N ALA A 66 -4.42 23.59 -1.61
CA ALA A 66 -4.58 23.84 -0.17
C ALA A 66 -5.37 25.13 0.12
N SER A 67 -5.15 26.21 -0.64
CA SER A 67 -5.86 27.48 -0.44
C SER A 67 -7.36 27.38 -0.73
N GLU A 68 -7.74 26.73 -1.84
CA GLU A 68 -9.14 26.52 -2.20
C GLU A 68 -9.83 25.55 -1.23
N PHE A 69 -9.09 24.53 -0.79
CA PHE A 69 -9.55 23.56 0.19
C PHE A 69 -9.83 24.22 1.55
N LEU A 70 -8.91 25.04 2.07
CA LEU A 70 -9.08 25.75 3.33
C LEU A 70 -10.17 26.84 3.25
N ALA A 71 -10.38 27.45 2.08
CA ALA A 71 -11.46 28.41 1.88
C ALA A 71 -12.87 27.77 1.95
N SER A 72 -12.98 26.47 1.70
CA SER A 72 -14.25 25.74 1.62
C SER A 72 -14.57 24.88 2.86
N HIS A 73 -13.60 24.63 3.74
CA HIS A 73 -13.75 23.73 4.89
C HIS A 73 -13.44 24.42 6.21
N ALA A 74 -14.23 24.11 7.23
CA ALA A 74 -14.08 24.73 8.54
C ALA A 74 -13.00 24.05 9.40
N PRO A 75 -12.41 24.76 10.37
CA PRO A 75 -11.51 24.14 11.34
C PRO A 75 -12.17 22.97 12.08
N GLY A 76 -11.44 21.86 12.21
CA GLY A 76 -11.93 20.61 12.83
C GLY A 76 -12.67 19.67 11.87
N GLU A 77 -12.92 20.10 10.63
CA GLU A 77 -13.49 19.25 9.60
C GLU A 77 -12.49 18.18 9.14
N ARG A 78 -13.03 17.04 8.72
CA ARG A 78 -12.27 15.90 8.22
C ARG A 78 -12.87 15.45 6.92
N VAL A 79 -12.13 15.63 5.84
CA VAL A 79 -12.63 15.44 4.48
C VAL A 79 -11.84 14.31 3.82
N LEU A 80 -12.54 13.46 3.09
CA LEU A 80 -11.92 12.37 2.34
C LEU A 80 -11.28 12.91 1.06
N ALA A 81 -10.05 12.47 0.82
CA ALA A 81 -9.33 12.63 -0.42
C ALA A 81 -8.76 11.27 -0.85
N GLN A 82 -8.46 11.12 -2.13
CA GLN A 82 -7.69 9.99 -2.62
C GLN A 82 -6.24 10.14 -2.15
N GLY A 83 -5.77 9.18 -1.37
CA GLY A 83 -4.44 9.13 -0.78
C GLY A 83 -3.48 8.15 -1.47
N LEU A 84 -2.54 7.63 -0.69
CA LEU A 84 -1.55 6.64 -1.14
C LEU A 84 -2.25 5.39 -1.70
N LYS A 85 -1.75 4.88 -2.83
CA LYS A 85 -2.27 3.67 -3.52
C LYS A 85 -3.75 3.76 -3.92
N GLY A 86 -4.36 4.93 -3.85
CA GLY A 86 -5.79 5.13 -4.14
C GLY A 86 -6.72 4.92 -2.95
N ASP A 87 -6.18 4.65 -1.75
CA ASP A 87 -7.00 4.52 -0.54
C ASP A 87 -7.63 5.86 -0.16
N PRO A 88 -8.85 5.86 0.41
CA PRO A 88 -9.45 7.08 0.95
C PRO A 88 -8.70 7.50 2.21
N THR A 89 -8.16 8.71 2.21
CA THR A 89 -7.42 9.31 3.32
C THR A 89 -8.10 10.60 3.76
N TYR A 90 -8.28 10.77 5.07
CA TYR A 90 -8.75 12.01 5.65
C TYR A 90 -7.66 13.07 5.69
N ILE A 91 -8.00 14.26 5.18
CA ILE A 91 -7.31 15.51 5.48
C ILE A 91 -7.96 16.09 6.74
N VAL A 92 -7.13 16.39 7.75
CA VAL A 92 -7.58 17.00 9.00
C VAL A 92 -7.31 18.50 8.93
N VAL A 93 -8.35 19.32 9.01
CA VAL A 93 -8.21 20.78 9.06
C VAL A 93 -8.01 21.18 10.52
N GLU A 94 -6.84 21.69 10.89
CA GLU A 94 -6.55 22.11 12.28
C GLU A 94 -7.04 23.53 12.55
N SER A 95 -6.77 24.44 11.62
CA SER A 95 -7.13 25.86 11.74
C SER A 95 -7.57 26.41 10.38
N ALA A 96 -8.03 27.66 10.35
CA ALA A 96 -8.51 28.29 9.12
C ALA A 96 -7.43 28.35 8.03
N ASP A 97 -6.15 28.35 8.41
CA ASP A 97 -5.03 28.55 7.51
C ASP A 97 -4.10 27.32 7.43
N ALA A 98 -4.37 26.24 8.17
CA ALA A 98 -3.48 25.08 8.22
C ALA A 98 -4.22 23.74 8.33
N ILE A 99 -3.72 22.78 7.55
CA ILE A 99 -4.01 21.35 7.71
C ILE A 99 -3.03 20.74 8.71
N ALA A 100 -3.41 19.63 9.33
CA ALA A 100 -2.49 18.84 10.14
C ALA A 100 -1.35 18.25 9.29
N ASP A 101 -0.19 18.04 9.90
CA ASP A 101 0.96 17.37 9.26
C ASP A 101 0.74 15.86 9.02
N TYR A 102 -0.40 15.33 9.45
CA TYR A 102 -0.78 13.93 9.29
C TYR A 102 -2.16 13.79 8.62
N GLY A 103 -2.29 12.75 7.80
CA GLY A 103 -3.55 12.25 7.29
C GLY A 103 -3.91 10.89 7.91
N LEU A 104 -5.19 10.57 7.94
CA LEU A 104 -5.68 9.29 8.49
C LEU A 104 -6.23 8.43 7.36
N ASN A 105 -5.70 7.22 7.17
CA ASN A 105 -6.33 6.27 6.24
C ASN A 105 -7.72 5.91 6.76
N ALA A 106 -8.76 6.09 5.94
CA ALA A 106 -10.15 5.87 6.33
C ALA A 106 -10.57 4.39 6.27
N VAL A 107 -9.69 3.50 5.80
CA VAL A 107 -9.94 2.07 5.70
C VAL A 107 -9.91 1.42 7.09
N CYS A 108 -11.04 0.83 7.48
CA CYS A 108 -11.18 0.13 8.75
C CYS A 108 -10.26 -1.09 8.81
N THR A 109 -9.45 -1.19 9.86
CA THR A 109 -8.48 -2.29 10.09
C THR A 109 -9.14 -3.64 10.42
N HIS A 110 -10.46 -3.68 10.56
CA HIS A 110 -11.20 -4.94 10.72
C HIS A 110 -11.35 -5.69 9.40
N LEU A 111 -12.05 -5.09 8.41
CA LEU A 111 -12.40 -5.72 7.14
C LEU A 111 -12.41 -4.74 5.94
N GLY A 112 -11.96 -3.50 6.12
CA GLY A 112 -11.77 -2.56 5.02
C GLY A 112 -12.92 -1.60 4.68
N CYS A 113 -14.00 -1.54 5.47
CA CYS A 113 -15.03 -0.49 5.29
C CYS A 113 -14.43 0.92 5.48
N VAL A 114 -14.90 1.91 4.72
CA VAL A 114 -14.54 3.32 4.97
C VAL A 114 -15.22 3.82 6.24
N VAL A 115 -14.45 4.37 7.18
CA VAL A 115 -14.95 4.81 8.49
C VAL A 115 -15.31 6.31 8.43
N PRO A 116 -16.59 6.70 8.53
CA PRO A 116 -16.99 8.10 8.56
C PRO A 116 -16.58 8.78 9.88
N TRP A 117 -16.30 10.08 9.80
CA TRP A 117 -16.15 10.94 10.98
C TRP A 117 -17.52 11.29 11.57
N ASN A 118 -17.69 11.10 12.88
CA ASN A 118 -18.84 11.58 13.63
C ASN A 118 -18.43 12.80 14.46
N ALA A 119 -18.81 13.99 13.99
CA ALA A 119 -18.50 15.27 14.63
C ALA A 119 -19.19 15.45 15.99
N ASN A 120 -20.35 14.82 16.22
CA ASN A 120 -21.08 14.96 17.49
C ASN A 120 -20.36 14.28 18.65
N GLU A 121 -19.67 13.16 18.38
CA GLU A 121 -18.95 12.37 19.39
C GLU A 121 -17.43 12.54 19.33
N ASN A 122 -16.93 13.34 18.38
CA ASN A 122 -15.49 13.50 18.10
C ASN A 122 -14.75 12.17 17.91
N LYS A 123 -15.37 11.23 17.19
CA LYS A 123 -14.85 9.89 16.94
C LYS A 123 -15.15 9.43 15.51
N PHE A 124 -14.31 8.55 14.99
CA PHE A 124 -14.66 7.78 13.80
C PHE A 124 -15.44 6.55 14.21
N ILE A 125 -16.61 6.32 13.61
CA ILE A 125 -17.49 5.20 13.96
C ILE A 125 -17.77 4.41 12.69
N CYS A 126 -17.27 3.18 12.64
CA CYS A 126 -17.45 2.30 11.50
C CYS A 126 -18.90 1.80 11.45
N PRO A 127 -19.66 2.06 10.37
CA PRO A 127 -21.06 1.66 10.27
C PRO A 127 -21.25 0.15 10.12
N CYS A 128 -20.19 -0.58 9.72
CA CYS A 128 -20.27 -2.01 9.47
C CYS A 128 -20.41 -2.84 10.75
N HIS A 129 -19.51 -2.63 11.72
CA HIS A 129 -19.46 -3.42 12.98
C HIS A 129 -19.23 -2.56 14.23
N GLY A 130 -19.31 -1.23 14.12
CA GLY A 130 -19.22 -0.34 15.28
C GLY A 130 -17.82 -0.14 15.86
N SER A 131 -16.75 -0.44 15.10
CA SER A 131 -15.38 -0.06 15.49
C SER A 131 -15.30 1.46 15.68
N GLN A 132 -14.74 1.89 16.79
CA GLN A 132 -14.60 3.29 17.14
C GLN A 132 -13.12 3.65 17.23
N TYR A 133 -12.77 4.78 16.62
CA TYR A 133 -11.44 5.37 16.70
C TYR A 133 -11.57 6.79 17.25
N ASN A 134 -10.57 7.24 18.01
CA ASN A 134 -10.52 8.61 18.52
C ASN A 134 -10.28 9.63 17.40
N SER A 135 -10.24 10.91 17.73
CA SER A 135 -9.98 12.02 16.81
C SER A 135 -8.68 11.90 15.99
N GLN A 136 -7.71 11.13 16.47
CA GLN A 136 -6.40 10.86 15.85
C GLN A 136 -6.36 9.48 15.15
N GLY A 137 -7.47 8.74 15.09
CA GLY A 137 -7.53 7.42 14.44
C GLY A 137 -7.00 6.25 15.29
N LYS A 138 -6.71 6.45 16.58
CA LYS A 138 -6.38 5.36 17.51
C LYS A 138 -7.63 4.55 17.85
N VAL A 139 -7.53 3.23 17.81
CA VAL A 139 -8.67 2.36 18.17
C VAL A 139 -9.07 2.55 19.64
N VAL A 140 -10.37 2.67 19.89
CA VAL A 140 -10.96 2.85 21.23
C VAL A 140 -11.89 1.70 21.58
N ARG A 141 -12.66 1.20 20.62
CA ARG A 141 -13.65 0.14 20.84
C ARG A 141 -13.93 -0.65 19.56
N GLY A 142 -14.47 -1.85 19.72
CA GLY A 142 -15.01 -2.68 18.64
C GLY A 142 -14.01 -3.73 18.14
N PRO A 143 -14.34 -4.44 17.05
CA PRO A 143 -13.56 -5.59 16.58
C PRO A 143 -12.27 -5.21 15.82
N ALA A 144 -12.01 -3.92 15.60
CA ALA A 144 -10.79 -3.46 14.93
C ALA A 144 -9.55 -3.83 15.77
N PRO A 145 -8.59 -4.59 15.24
CA PRO A 145 -7.41 -5.02 15.99
C PRO A 145 -6.35 -3.90 16.12
N LEU A 146 -6.33 -2.96 15.17
CA LEU A 146 -5.27 -1.96 15.03
C LEU A 146 -5.85 -0.55 14.77
N SER A 147 -5.06 0.48 15.08
CA SER A 147 -5.40 1.88 14.78
C SER A 147 -5.31 2.19 13.29
N LEU A 148 -6.03 3.21 12.81
CA LEU A 148 -5.97 3.66 11.40
C LEU A 148 -4.54 4.05 11.02
N ALA A 149 -4.10 3.68 9.81
CA ALA A 149 -2.76 4.02 9.33
C ALA A 149 -2.58 5.54 9.15
N LEU A 150 -1.36 6.02 9.38
CA LEU A 150 -0.99 7.42 9.19
C LEU A 150 -0.28 7.62 7.85
N VAL A 151 -0.43 8.83 7.33
CA VAL A 151 0.39 9.35 6.24
C VAL A 151 0.86 10.75 6.62
N HIS A 152 2.02 11.19 6.15
CA HIS A 152 2.37 12.61 6.26
C HIS A 152 1.54 13.39 5.26
N ALA A 153 0.97 14.51 5.69
CA ALA A 153 0.29 15.46 4.82
C ALA A 153 1.16 16.72 4.73
N SER A 154 1.55 17.12 3.52
CA SER A 154 2.33 18.33 3.30
C SER A 154 1.80 19.12 2.11
N VAL A 155 2.00 20.43 2.15
CA VAL A 155 1.71 21.30 1.01
C VAL A 155 2.99 21.41 0.18
N THR A 156 2.92 20.97 -1.07
CA THR A 156 4.01 21.09 -2.05
C THR A 156 4.25 22.54 -2.46
N ASP A 157 5.40 22.83 -3.07
CA ASP A 157 5.74 24.18 -3.57
C ASP A 157 4.70 24.75 -4.55
N ASN A 158 3.94 23.89 -5.22
CA ASN A 158 2.86 24.25 -6.13
C ASN A 158 1.52 24.51 -5.43
N GLY A 159 1.49 24.56 -4.09
CA GLY A 159 0.28 24.78 -3.28
C GLY A 159 -0.67 23.59 -3.22
N LYS A 160 -0.27 22.41 -3.72
CA LYS A 160 -1.09 21.19 -3.70
C LYS A 160 -0.81 20.36 -2.46
N ILE A 161 -1.83 19.72 -1.92
CA ILE A 161 -1.68 18.77 -0.81
C ILE A 161 -1.09 17.46 -1.36
N ALA A 162 -0.07 16.93 -0.70
CA ALA A 162 0.54 15.65 -1.02
C ALA A 162 0.64 14.77 0.23
N PHE A 163 0.55 13.46 0.00
CA PHE A 163 0.68 12.44 1.02
C PHE A 163 1.91 11.58 0.80
N SER A 164 2.77 11.46 1.83
CA SER A 164 3.89 10.53 1.84
C SER A 164 3.73 9.47 2.93
N ALA A 165 4.42 8.35 2.77
CA ALA A 165 4.34 7.24 3.71
C ALA A 165 4.89 7.65 5.08
N TRP A 166 4.15 7.34 6.14
CA TRP A 166 4.62 7.51 7.51
C TRP A 166 5.46 6.30 7.92
N THR A 167 6.75 6.51 8.17
CA THR A 167 7.69 5.44 8.55
C THR A 167 8.31 5.63 9.93
N GLU A 168 8.07 6.78 10.56
CA GLU A 168 8.52 7.05 11.93
C GLU A 168 7.54 6.46 12.96
N THR A 169 7.92 6.54 14.24
CA THR A 169 7.11 6.02 15.36
C THR A 169 5.70 6.62 15.35
N ASP A 170 4.69 5.81 15.65
CA ASP A 170 3.31 6.28 15.76
C ASP A 170 3.16 7.14 17.02
N PHE A 171 2.95 8.45 16.84
CA PHE A 171 2.83 9.39 17.96
C PHE A 171 1.64 9.10 18.90
N ARG A 172 0.69 8.26 18.50
CA ARG A 172 -0.54 7.94 19.27
C ARG A 172 -0.36 6.75 20.21
N THR A 173 0.56 5.85 19.87
CA THR A 173 0.85 4.63 20.65
C THR A 173 2.26 4.63 21.23
N GLY A 174 3.22 5.30 20.58
CA GLY A 174 4.64 5.24 20.92
C GLY A 174 5.35 4.01 20.36
N ASP A 175 4.65 3.21 19.55
CA ASP A 175 5.16 1.97 18.94
C ASP A 175 5.52 2.18 17.47
N ASP A 176 6.23 1.22 16.88
CA ASP A 176 6.53 1.20 15.46
C ASP A 176 5.25 1.08 14.60
N PRO A 177 5.19 1.74 13.43
CA PRO A 177 4.02 1.71 12.55
C PRO A 177 3.77 0.31 11.98
N TRP A 178 2.57 -0.22 12.19
CA TRP A 178 2.20 -1.59 11.75
C TRP A 178 1.97 -1.71 10.23
N TRP A 179 1.82 -0.58 9.52
CA TRP A 179 1.46 -0.50 8.10
C TRP A 179 2.66 -0.34 7.15
N ALA A 180 3.86 -0.21 7.70
CA ALA A 180 5.10 0.00 6.94
C ALA A 180 5.49 -1.23 6.10
#